data_AF-A0A7C4IPX4-F1
#
_entry.id   AF-A0A7C4IPX4-F1
#
_cell.length_a   1.000
_cell.length_b   1.000
_cell.length_c   1.000
_cell.angle_alpha   90.00
_cell.angle_beta   90.00
_cell.angle_gamma   90.00
#
_symmetry.space_group_name_H-M   'P 1'
#
loop_
_entity.id
_entity.type
_entity.pdbx_description
1 polymer ?
#
loop_
_entity_poly.entity_id
_entity_poly.type
_entity_poly.pdbx_seq_one_letter_code
_entity_poly.pdbx_strand_id
1 'polypeptide(L)'
;MPNDSHRRKAVLVLLIAAVVLPIIVAILSGAARLFASLGDEPAAAFLGRTALAGGLAWIVELICLLLMLAWNSVADAPPRE
;
A
#
# COMPACT_ATOMS: atom_id res chain seq x y z
N MET A 1 6.46 -22.77 20.17
CA MET A 1 5.78 -22.44 18.89
C MET A 1 5.81 -20.93 18.72
N PRO A 2 6.68 -20.38 17.86
CA PRO A 2 6.68 -18.94 17.59
C PRO A 2 5.31 -18.51 17.06
N ASN A 3 4.79 -17.38 17.52
CA ASN A 3 3.39 -16.95 17.35
C ASN A 3 2.95 -16.80 15.88
N ASP A 4 2.43 -17.88 15.29
CA ASP A 4 1.84 -17.90 13.93
C ASP A 4 0.69 -16.89 13.75
N SER A 5 0.04 -16.54 14.86
CA SER A 5 -1.04 -15.55 14.89
C SER A 5 -0.56 -14.14 14.53
N HIS A 6 0.67 -13.75 14.91
CA HIS A 6 1.21 -12.42 14.57
C HIS A 6 1.56 -12.33 13.08
N ARG A 7 2.11 -13.41 12.50
CA ARG A 7 2.41 -13.47 11.06
C ARG A 7 1.16 -13.35 10.22
N ARG A 8 0.12 -14.13 10.54
CA ARG A 8 -1.18 -14.05 9.84
C ARG A 8 -1.81 -12.66 9.96
N LYS A 9 -1.79 -12.06 11.15
CA LYS A 9 -2.30 -10.69 11.34
C LYS A 9 -1.52 -9.66 10.53
N ALA A 10 -0.18 -9.75 10.49
CA ALA A 10 0.65 -8.83 9.71
C ALA A 10 0.35 -8.94 8.21
N VAL A 11 0.25 -10.17 7.67
CA VAL A 11 -0.11 -10.40 6.26
C VAL A 11 -1.51 -9.86 5.95
N LEU A 12 -2.49 -10.11 6.82
CA LEU A 12 -3.85 -9.59 6.66
C LEU A 12 -3.87 -8.06 6.63
N VAL A 13 -3.13 -7.40 7.51
CA VAL A 13 -3.03 -5.93 7.52
C VAL A 13 -2.42 -5.43 6.23
N LEU A 14 -1.32 -6.02 5.76
CA LEU A 14 -0.68 -5.65 4.49
C LEU A 14 -1.59 -5.89 3.29
N LEU A 15 -2.40 -6.95 3.29
CA LEU A 15 -3.36 -7.20 2.21
C LEU A 15 -4.50 -6.18 2.21
N ILE A 16 -5.03 -5.85 3.38
CA ILE A 16 -6.08 -4.84 3.51
C ILE A 16 -5.55 -3.48 3.07
N ALA A 17 -4.37 -3.09 3.55
CA ALA A 17 -3.76 -1.82 3.21
C ALA A 17 -3.39 -1.76 1.71
N ALA A 18 -2.91 -2.86 1.11
CA ALA A 18 -2.67 -2.94 -0.33
C ALA A 18 -3.92 -2.69 -1.20
N VAL A 19 -5.12 -3.01 -0.70
CA VAL A 19 -6.40 -2.73 -1.38
C VAL A 19 -6.94 -1.33 -1.05
N VAL A 20 -6.81 -0.89 0.20
CA VAL A 20 -7.40 0.35 0.69
C VAL A 20 -6.57 1.59 0.32
N LEU A 21 -5.23 1.52 0.42
CA LEU A 21 -4.35 2.65 0.06
C LEU A 21 -4.58 3.20 -1.36
N PRO A 22 -4.66 2.39 -2.44
CA PRO A 22 -4.84 2.94 -3.77
C PRO A 22 -6.19 3.63 -3.94
N ILE A 23 -7.23 3.17 -3.23
CA ILE A 23 -8.54 3.83 -3.19
C ILE A 23 -8.40 5.22 -2.53
N ILE A 24 -7.71 5.30 -1.39
CA ILE A 24 -7.45 6.58 -0.71
C ILE A 24 -6.66 7.52 -1.62
N VAL A 25 -5.59 7.04 -2.26
CA VAL A 25 -4.76 7.84 -3.18
C VAL A 25 -5.58 8.37 -4.37
N ALA A 26 -6.48 7.55 -4.93
CA ALA A 26 -7.37 7.96 -6.01
C ALA A 26 -8.35 9.05 -5.55
N ILE A 27 -8.95 8.90 -4.37
CA ILE A 27 -9.85 9.91 -3.78
C ILE A 27 -9.10 11.22 -3.53
N LEU A 28 -7.91 11.17 -2.92
CA LEU A 28 -7.10 12.37 -2.65
C LEU A 28 -6.68 13.06 -3.95
N SER A 29 -6.33 12.30 -4.99
CA SER A 29 -5.98 12.83 -6.30
C SER A 29 -7.17 13.50 -7.00
N GLY A 30 -8.36 12.89 -6.89
CA GLY A 30 -9.60 13.48 -7.40
C GLY A 30 -9.98 14.75 -6.65
N ALA A 31 -9.90 14.73 -5.32
CA ALA A 31 -10.13 15.89 -4.48
C ALA A 31 -9.16 17.04 -4.79
N ALA A 32 -7.86 16.76 -4.95
CA ALA A 32 -6.87 17.77 -5.33
C ALA A 32 -7.26 18.50 -6.62
N ARG A 33 -7.72 17.75 -7.64
CA ARG A 33 -8.19 18.32 -8.91
C ARG A 33 -9.46 19.16 -8.74
N LEU A 34 -10.36 18.71 -7.86
CA LEU A 34 -11.58 19.47 -7.54
C LEU A 34 -11.24 20.81 -6.89
N PHE A 35 -10.36 20.83 -5.88
CA PHE A 35 -9.94 22.10 -5.24
C PHE A 35 -9.22 23.03 -6.22
N ALA A 36 -8.38 22.50 -7.11
CA ALA A 36 -7.76 23.29 -8.17
C ALA A 36 -8.81 23.93 -9.09
N SER A 37 -9.87 23.19 -9.44
CA SER A 37 -10.96 23.71 -10.28
C SER A 37 -11.79 24.83 -9.60
N LEU A 38 -11.76 24.88 -8.26
CA LEU A 38 -12.42 25.94 -7.48
C LEU A 38 -11.51 27.15 -7.23
N GLY A 39 -10.26 27.12 -7.72
CA GLY A 39 -9.25 28.17 -7.51
C GLY A 39 -8.53 28.10 -6.16
N ASP A 40 -8.72 27.04 -5.37
CA ASP A 40 -8.03 26.81 -4.10
C ASP A 40 -6.73 26.03 -4.33
N GLU A 41 -5.73 26.73 -4.87
CA GLU A 41 -4.40 26.18 -5.17
C GLU A 41 -3.66 25.63 -3.93
N PRO A 42 -3.70 26.28 -2.74
CA PRO A 42 -3.06 25.73 -1.55
C PRO A 42 -3.64 24.37 -1.13
N ALA A 43 -4.97 24.24 -1.11
CA ALA A 43 -5.62 22.97 -0.76
C ALA A 43 -5.33 21.88 -1.79
N ALA A 44 -5.38 22.21 -3.09
CA ALA A 44 -5.04 21.31 -4.18
C ALA A 44 -3.60 20.78 -4.06
N ALA A 45 -2.64 21.66 -3.79
CA ALA A 45 -1.23 21.30 -3.65
C ALA A 45 -0.97 20.45 -2.40
N PHE A 46 -1.67 20.71 -1.29
CA PHE A 46 -1.59 19.89 -0.09
C PHE A 46 -2.11 18.46 -0.33
N LEU A 47 -3.29 18.33 -0.91
CA LEU A 47 -3.89 17.03 -1.25
C LEU A 47 -3.04 16.26 -2.26
N GLY A 48 -2.52 16.95 -3.29
CA GLY A 48 -1.64 16.35 -4.29
C GLY A 48 -0.36 15.76 -3.67
N ARG A 49 0.32 16.50 -2.78
CA ARG A 49 1.50 15.98 -2.06
C ARG A 49 1.16 14.80 -1.15
N THR A 50 0.00 14.85 -0.50
CA THR A 50 -0.46 13.77 0.38
C THR A 50 -0.78 12.51 -0.42
N ALA A 51 -1.43 12.65 -1.57
CA ALA A 51 -1.71 11.54 -2.48
C ALA A 51 -0.41 10.91 -3.01
N LEU A 52 0.59 11.74 -3.33
CA LEU A 52 1.91 11.27 -3.77
C LEU A 52 2.65 10.51 -2.66
N ALA A 53 2.66 11.04 -1.44
CA ALA A 53 3.23 10.34 -0.29
C ALA A 53 2.52 9.02 -0.01
N GLY A 54 1.18 8.99 -0.11
CA GLY A 54 0.39 7.77 0.01
C GLY A 54 0.70 6.74 -1.09
N GLY A 55 0.89 7.20 -2.34
CA GLY A 55 1.30 6.34 -3.45
C GLY A 55 2.69 5.74 -3.25
N LEU A 56 3.64 6.52 -2.73
CA LEU A 56 4.97 6.00 -2.37
C LEU A 56 4.90 4.96 -1.26
N ALA A 57 4.12 5.22 -0.21
CA ALA A 57 3.90 4.26 0.88
C ALA A 57 3.28 2.95 0.36
N TRP A 58 2.34 3.06 -0.58
CA TRP A 58 1.72 1.89 -1.22
C TRP A 58 2.72 1.07 -2.04
N ILE A 59 3.63 1.71 -2.79
CA ILE A 59 4.69 0.99 -3.53
C ILE A 59 5.58 0.20 -2.56
N VAL A 60 6.00 0.82 -1.46
CA VAL A 60 6.82 0.16 -0.43
C VAL A 60 6.09 -1.04 0.16
N GLU A 61 4.79 -0.90 0.44
CA GLU A 61 3.95 -2.00 0.92
C GLU A 61 3.89 -3.18 -0.07
N LEU A 62 3.68 -2.90 -1.36
CA LEU A 62 3.66 -3.94 -2.40
C LEU A 62 5.00 -4.68 -2.50
N ILE A 63 6.12 -3.96 -2.38
CA ILE A 63 7.46 -4.58 -2.33
C ILE A 63 7.56 -5.53 -1.13
N CYS A 64 7.12 -5.11 0.06
CA CYS A 64 7.12 -5.95 1.25
C CYS A 64 6.28 -7.23 1.06
N LEU A 65 5.07 -7.10 0.50
CA LEU A 65 4.22 -8.24 0.18
C LEU A 65 4.89 -9.20 -0.81
N LEU A 66 5.52 -8.66 -1.85
CA LEU A 66 6.20 -9.45 -2.86
C LEU A 66 7.40 -10.21 -2.28
N LEU A 67 8.21 -9.56 -1.45
CA LEU A 67 9.34 -10.20 -0.76
C LEU A 67 8.86 -11.32 0.17
N MET A 68 7.76 -11.10 0.89
CA MET A 68 7.20 -12.10 1.78
C MET A 68 6.64 -13.31 1.01
N LEU A 69 5.97 -13.06 -0.13
CA LEU A 69 5.49 -14.10 -1.02
C LEU A 69 6.65 -14.93 -1.60
N ALA A 70 7.71 -14.27 -2.06
CA ALA A 70 8.90 -14.93 -2.60
C ALA A 70 9.63 -15.75 -1.53
N TRP A 71 9.71 -15.25 -0.30
CA TRP A 71 10.31 -15.99 0.79
C TRP A 71 9.55 -17.28 1.11
N ASN A 72 8.21 -17.20 1.16
CA ASN A 72 7.37 -18.36 1.42
C ASN A 72 7.44 -19.39 0.27
N SER A 73 7.49 -18.94 -0.99
CA SER A 73 7.57 -19.86 -2.12
C SER A 73 8.88 -20.65 -2.17
N VAL A 74 9.99 -20.06 -1.70
CA VAL A 74 11.28 -20.76 -1.56
C VAL A 74 11.25 -21.74 -0.39
N ALA A 75 10.64 -21.37 0.74
CA ALA A 75 10.54 -22.24 1.91
C ALA A 75 9.67 -23.49 1.65
N ASP A 76 8.65 -23.36 0.80
CA ASP A 76 7.72 -24.45 0.45
C ASP A 76 8.22 -25.31 -0.72
N ALA A 77 9.41 -25.04 -1.28
CA ALA A 77 9.93 -25.78 -2.44
C ALA A 77 10.33 -27.24 -2.05
N PRO A 78 9.85 -28.28 -2.74
CA PRO A 78 10.22 -29.66 -2.46
C PRO A 78 11.71 -29.94 -2.80
N PRO A 79 12.36 -30.87 -2.08
CA PRO A 79 13.74 -31.25 -2.37
C PRO A 79 13.84 -31.79 -3.80
N ARG A 80 14.77 -31.25 -4.59
CA ARG A 80 15.03 -31.72 -5.96
C ARG A 80 15.79 -33.04 -5.86
N GLU A 81 15.18 -34.10 -6.41
CA GLU A 81 15.81 -35.41 -6.63
C GLU A 81 17.02 -35.32 -7.57
#